data_AF-A0A1H8AZQ5-F1
#
_entry.id   AF-A0A1H8AZQ5-F1
#
_cell.length_a   1.000
_cell.length_b   1.000
_cell.length_c   1.000
_cell.angle_alpha   90.00
_cell.angle_beta   90.00
_cell.angle_gamma   90.00
#
_symmetry.space_group_name_H-M   'P 1'
#
loop_
_entity.id
_entity.type
_entity.pdbx_description
1 polymer ?
#
loop_
_entity_poly.entity_id
_entity_poly.type
_entity_poly.pdbx_seq_one_letter_code
_entity_poly.pdbx_strand_id
1 'polypeptide(L)'
;MPESNNKFVLDLTKLEPGDILLTISSRELSALMNRVTGCKYHHAILYVGDSSYIHSYDLGVQADNPMRDLYELEDDVIALRLKSSDDKVIQNAMNSVRKKVGTQYSLAEAKAVLKKPDIDATEANRQFCSRLVAQAYADAGVELVPNSDYCSLNDLMTSDKVEIIANVLREGTAAEIAHALEGSPELEEQKHIQNSILENARNITGKDIQTFDQIEQIIISYPEFDVPITDVIKASGYLDHWKKEMAKNPQNYSFKDFANHYPKHVWPGVIQAYYSTGYRHYHSYRIQLEVLESAYKKQPLEYSKVHIELLKNLMIMFGKMMETMNEATIELLVDNK
;
A
#
# COMPACT_ATOMS: atom_id res chain seq x y z
N MET A 1 7.44 -36.02 -4.49
CA MET A 1 6.25 -35.23 -4.87
C MET A 1 6.67 -34.43 -6.10
N PRO A 2 5.86 -34.32 -7.16
CA PRO A 2 6.28 -33.52 -8.31
C PRO A 2 6.27 -32.05 -7.86
N GLU A 3 7.41 -31.38 -7.98
CA GLU A 3 7.50 -29.93 -7.96
C GLU A 3 6.58 -29.42 -9.08
N SER A 4 5.41 -28.89 -8.72
CA SER A 4 4.55 -28.25 -9.70
C SER A 4 5.27 -27.00 -10.20
N ASN A 5 5.78 -27.07 -11.42
CA ASN A 5 6.52 -26.00 -12.10
C ASN A 5 5.62 -24.81 -12.48
N ASN A 6 4.33 -24.84 -12.14
CA ASN A 6 3.38 -23.79 -12.47
C ASN A 6 3.24 -22.87 -11.26
N LYS A 7 3.75 -21.64 -11.40
CA LYS A 7 3.48 -20.55 -10.47
C LYS A 7 2.39 -19.67 -11.04
N PHE A 8 1.50 -19.21 -10.17
CA PHE A 8 0.41 -18.33 -10.51
C PHE A 8 0.71 -16.91 -10.05
N VAL A 9 0.24 -15.95 -10.83
CA VAL A 9 0.30 -14.51 -10.55
C VAL A 9 -1.11 -13.93 -10.55
N LEU A 10 -1.29 -12.79 -9.89
CA LEU A 10 -2.56 -12.07 -9.94
C LEU A 10 -2.85 -11.56 -11.36
N ASP A 11 -4.06 -11.88 -11.84
CA ASP A 11 -4.60 -11.32 -13.06
C ASP A 11 -5.18 -9.93 -12.76
N LEU A 12 -4.32 -8.92 -12.87
CA LEU A 12 -4.69 -7.52 -12.59
C LEU A 12 -5.84 -7.01 -13.48
N THR A 13 -6.14 -7.67 -14.61
CA THR A 13 -7.27 -7.30 -15.48
C THR A 13 -8.63 -7.65 -14.88
N LYS A 14 -8.65 -8.51 -13.85
CA LYS A 14 -9.86 -8.90 -13.11
C LYS A 14 -10.05 -8.14 -11.81
N LEU A 15 -9.04 -7.39 -11.38
CA LEU A 15 -9.07 -6.66 -10.13
C LEU A 15 -9.51 -5.21 -10.33
N GLU A 16 -10.27 -4.71 -9.37
CA GLU A 16 -10.70 -3.32 -9.28
C GLU A 16 -10.25 -2.73 -7.94
N PRO A 17 -9.85 -1.44 -7.90
CA PRO A 17 -9.56 -0.77 -6.64
C PRO A 17 -10.72 -0.96 -5.64
N GLY A 18 -10.40 -1.33 -4.40
CA GLY A 18 -11.38 -1.71 -3.38
C GLY A 18 -11.58 -3.22 -3.23
N ASP A 19 -11.18 -4.04 -4.19
CA ASP A 19 -11.27 -5.49 -4.02
C ASP A 19 -10.50 -5.96 -2.77
N ILE A 20 -11.15 -6.82 -2.00
CA ILE A 20 -10.54 -7.47 -0.82
C ILE A 20 -9.98 -8.80 -1.28
N LEU A 21 -8.66 -8.93 -1.31
CA LEU A 21 -8.01 -10.20 -1.66
C LEU A 21 -7.90 -11.05 -0.40
N LEU A 22 -8.46 -12.26 -0.47
CA LEU A 22 -8.25 -13.29 0.55
C LEU A 22 -7.22 -14.29 0.04
N THR A 23 -6.10 -14.41 0.76
CA THR A 23 -4.95 -15.22 0.33
C THR A 23 -4.59 -16.33 1.31
N ILE A 24 -3.92 -17.37 0.81
CA ILE A 24 -3.33 -18.43 1.62
C ILE A 24 -1.86 -18.11 1.85
N SER A 25 -1.45 -17.91 3.11
CA SER A 25 -0.05 -17.65 3.47
C SER A 25 0.78 -18.93 3.64
N SER A 26 0.20 -20.04 4.09
CA SER A 26 0.84 -21.36 4.06
C SER A 26 -0.18 -22.51 4.07
N ARG A 27 0.08 -23.56 3.28
CA ARG A 27 -0.83 -24.71 3.11
C ARG A 27 -0.93 -25.60 4.35
N GLU A 28 0.13 -25.69 5.14
CA GLU A 28 0.12 -26.49 6.38
C GLU A 28 -0.73 -25.81 7.47
N LEU A 29 -0.68 -24.47 7.53
CA LEU A 29 -1.57 -23.71 8.41
C LEU A 29 -3.02 -23.72 7.89
N SER A 30 -3.25 -23.85 6.58
CA SER A 30 -4.60 -23.82 5.97
C SER A 30 -5.49 -24.98 6.35
N ALA A 31 -4.94 -26.19 6.41
CA ALA A 31 -5.72 -27.36 6.85
C ALA A 31 -6.14 -27.27 8.34
N LEU A 32 -5.35 -26.59 9.17
CA LEU A 32 -5.67 -26.39 10.59
C LEU A 32 -6.66 -25.24 10.78
N MET A 33 -6.41 -24.09 10.16
CA MET A 33 -7.30 -22.93 10.28
C MET A 33 -8.64 -23.19 9.62
N ASN A 34 -8.70 -23.85 8.47
CA ASN A 34 -9.97 -24.19 7.82
C ASN A 34 -10.87 -25.02 8.73
N ARG A 35 -10.31 -25.94 9.53
CA ARG A 35 -11.08 -26.70 10.53
C ARG A 35 -11.62 -25.83 11.68
N VAL A 36 -10.98 -24.72 11.98
CA VAL A 36 -11.33 -23.83 13.10
C VAL A 36 -12.23 -22.68 12.67
N THR A 37 -11.99 -22.10 11.49
CA THR A 37 -12.67 -20.90 10.98
C THR A 37 -13.69 -21.20 9.87
N GLY A 38 -13.69 -22.41 9.31
CA GLY A 38 -14.47 -22.76 8.12
C GLY A 38 -13.95 -22.10 6.84
N CYS A 39 -12.77 -21.48 6.88
CA CYS A 39 -12.21 -20.72 5.78
C CYS A 39 -10.75 -21.13 5.51
N LYS A 40 -10.44 -21.44 4.24
CA LYS A 40 -9.09 -21.85 3.81
C LYS A 40 -8.09 -20.69 3.73
N TYR A 41 -8.56 -19.45 3.71
CA TYR A 41 -7.74 -18.25 3.60
C TYR A 41 -7.25 -17.81 4.98
N HIS A 42 -6.11 -17.10 5.02
CA HIS A 42 -5.43 -16.67 6.25
C HIS A 42 -5.14 -15.19 6.34
N HIS A 43 -5.15 -14.52 5.20
CA HIS A 43 -4.78 -13.14 5.11
C HIS A 43 -5.78 -12.36 4.28
N ALA A 44 -6.04 -11.14 4.72
CA ALA A 44 -6.87 -10.17 4.02
C ALA A 44 -6.02 -8.98 3.61
N ILE A 45 -6.22 -8.56 2.37
CA ILE A 45 -5.50 -7.48 1.71
C ILE A 45 -6.54 -6.57 1.07
N LEU A 46 -6.35 -5.25 1.10
CA LEU A 46 -7.15 -4.33 0.30
C LEU A 46 -6.35 -3.90 -0.94
N TYR A 47 -6.84 -4.23 -2.14
CA TYR A 47 -6.25 -3.77 -3.38
C TYR A 47 -6.58 -2.29 -3.59
N VAL A 48 -5.55 -1.44 -3.77
CA VAL A 48 -5.71 0.03 -3.83
C VAL A 48 -5.43 0.59 -5.23
N GLY A 49 -5.41 -0.28 -6.25
CA GLY A 49 -5.15 0.07 -7.64
C GLY A 49 -3.67 0.28 -7.95
N ASP A 50 -3.37 0.57 -9.22
CA ASP A 50 -2.03 0.92 -9.71
C ASP A 50 -0.93 -0.08 -9.34
N SER A 51 -1.26 -1.38 -9.36
CA SER A 51 -0.36 -2.45 -8.89
C SER A 51 0.15 -2.21 -7.46
N SER A 52 -0.75 -1.78 -6.57
CA SER A 52 -0.49 -1.65 -5.14
C SER A 52 -1.64 -2.22 -4.31
N TYR A 53 -1.29 -2.81 -3.19
CA TYR A 53 -2.24 -3.18 -2.15
C TYR A 53 -1.74 -2.75 -0.77
N ILE A 54 -2.65 -2.72 0.21
CA ILE A 54 -2.32 -2.47 1.61
C ILE A 54 -2.84 -3.61 2.46
N HIS A 55 -2.00 -4.06 3.40
CA HIS A 55 -2.32 -5.17 4.29
C HIS A 55 -1.71 -4.93 5.68
N SER A 56 -2.17 -5.69 6.67
CA SER A 56 -1.55 -5.73 8.00
C SER A 56 -0.98 -7.12 8.26
N TYR A 57 0.35 -7.23 8.37
CA TYR A 57 1.05 -8.48 8.66
C TYR A 57 2.43 -8.19 9.26
N ASP A 58 2.93 -9.06 10.14
CA ASP A 58 4.27 -8.98 10.76
C ASP A 58 4.69 -7.57 11.24
N LEU A 59 5.42 -6.81 10.41
CA LEU A 59 5.81 -5.40 10.60
C LEU A 59 4.62 -4.41 10.71
N GLY A 60 3.38 -4.89 10.67
CA GLY A 60 2.18 -4.07 10.77
C GLY A 60 1.58 -3.72 9.43
N VAL A 61 0.98 -2.54 9.31
CA VAL A 61 0.32 -2.09 8.10
C VAL A 61 1.34 -1.59 7.09
N GLN A 62 1.42 -2.25 5.93
CA GLN A 62 2.36 -1.94 4.86
C GLN A 62 1.64 -1.85 3.51
N ALA A 63 2.24 -1.09 2.58
CA ALA A 63 1.89 -1.16 1.17
C ALA A 63 2.83 -2.12 0.45
N ASP A 64 2.31 -2.86 -0.52
CA ASP A 64 3.09 -3.79 -1.33
C ASP A 64 2.61 -3.84 -2.79
N ASN A 65 3.33 -4.59 -3.62
CA ASN A 65 3.07 -4.77 -5.04
C ASN A 65 2.61 -6.22 -5.33
N PRO A 66 1.36 -6.43 -5.80
CA PRO A 66 0.83 -7.75 -6.13
C PRO A 66 1.60 -8.49 -7.22
N MET A 67 2.41 -7.79 -8.02
CA MET A 67 3.28 -8.43 -9.02
C MET A 67 4.52 -9.09 -8.41
N ARG A 68 4.77 -8.90 -7.11
CA ARG A 68 5.83 -9.59 -6.36
C ARG A 68 5.36 -10.87 -5.67
N ASP A 69 4.05 -11.13 -5.70
CA ASP A 69 3.47 -12.32 -5.08
C ASP A 69 3.40 -13.48 -6.06
N LEU A 70 3.78 -14.68 -5.59
CA LEU A 70 3.61 -15.94 -6.31
C LEU A 70 2.71 -16.88 -5.53
N TYR A 71 1.86 -17.59 -6.27
CA TYR A 71 0.91 -18.54 -5.73
C TYR A 71 1.14 -19.93 -6.34
N GLU A 72 0.76 -20.98 -5.62
CA GLU A 72 1.02 -22.36 -6.04
C GLU A 72 -0.16 -22.97 -6.80
N LEU A 73 -1.39 -22.55 -6.50
CA LEU A 73 -2.61 -23.00 -7.17
C LEU A 73 -3.48 -21.82 -7.62
N GLU A 74 -4.30 -22.08 -8.63
CA GLU A 74 -5.28 -21.15 -9.22
C GLU A 74 -6.33 -20.62 -8.24
N ASP A 75 -6.54 -21.30 -7.11
CA ASP A 75 -7.56 -20.97 -6.11
C ASP A 75 -6.98 -20.48 -4.78
N ASP A 76 -5.67 -20.19 -4.74
CA ASP A 76 -4.96 -19.66 -3.55
C ASP A 76 -5.38 -18.23 -3.21
N VAL A 77 -6.00 -17.52 -4.15
CA VAL A 77 -6.57 -16.18 -3.96
C VAL A 77 -7.98 -16.12 -4.52
N ILE A 78 -8.85 -15.44 -3.78
CA ILE A 78 -10.11 -14.89 -4.31
C ILE A 78 -10.16 -13.39 -4.03
N ALA A 79 -10.92 -12.66 -4.83
CA ALA A 79 -11.30 -11.29 -4.51
C ALA A 79 -12.75 -11.24 -4.03
N LEU A 80 -13.02 -10.43 -3.01
CA LEU A 80 -14.36 -10.02 -2.62
C LEU A 80 -14.57 -8.60 -3.10
N ARG A 81 -15.63 -8.38 -3.88
CA ARG A 81 -16.01 -7.07 -4.41
C ARG A 81 -17.33 -6.62 -3.80
N LEU A 82 -17.45 -5.35 -3.47
CA LEU A 82 -18.74 -4.79 -3.05
C LEU A 82 -19.76 -4.89 -4.20
N LYS A 83 -20.93 -5.46 -3.94
CA LYS A 83 -22.01 -5.60 -4.94
C LYS A 83 -22.54 -4.27 -5.47
N SER A 84 -22.41 -3.22 -4.66
CA SER A 84 -22.83 -1.86 -4.99
C SER A 84 -22.13 -0.89 -4.06
N SER A 85 -21.30 -0.03 -4.62
CA SER A 85 -20.65 1.06 -3.89
C SER A 85 -20.43 2.24 -4.82
N ASP A 86 -20.71 3.44 -4.31
CA ASP A 86 -20.25 4.68 -4.93
C ASP A 86 -18.70 4.68 -4.95
N ASP A 87 -18.09 5.16 -6.04
CA ASP A 87 -16.65 5.40 -6.14
C ASP A 87 -16.10 6.13 -4.91
N LYS A 88 -16.89 7.06 -4.34
CA LYS A 88 -16.50 7.78 -3.12
C LYS A 88 -16.29 6.86 -1.92
N VAL A 89 -17.09 5.82 -1.77
CA VAL A 89 -16.93 4.82 -0.69
C VAL A 89 -15.63 4.06 -0.87
N ILE A 90 -15.36 3.59 -2.08
CA ILE A 90 -14.12 2.88 -2.42
C ILE A 90 -12.90 3.77 -2.15
N GLN A 91 -12.92 5.01 -2.62
CA GLN A 91 -11.84 5.96 -2.37
C GLN A 91 -11.66 6.27 -0.88
N ASN A 92 -12.74 6.38 -0.10
CA ASN A 92 -12.65 6.58 1.33
C ASN A 92 -12.01 5.38 2.04
N ALA A 93 -12.42 4.15 1.71
CA ALA A 93 -11.83 2.94 2.29
C ALA A 93 -10.33 2.83 1.96
N MET A 94 -9.96 3.09 0.71
CA MET A 94 -8.56 3.14 0.27
C MET A 94 -7.76 4.21 1.02
N ASN A 95 -8.34 5.39 1.24
CA ASN A 95 -7.70 6.45 2.02
C ASN A 95 -7.57 6.10 3.49
N SER A 96 -8.55 5.37 4.07
CA SER A 96 -8.49 4.89 5.45
C SER A 96 -7.32 3.93 5.65
N VAL A 97 -7.13 2.93 4.77
CA VAL A 97 -5.97 2.02 4.92
C VAL A 97 -4.63 2.73 4.68
N ARG A 98 -4.56 3.71 3.75
CA ARG A 98 -3.34 4.50 3.51
C ARG A 98 -2.90 5.27 4.75
N LYS A 99 -3.85 5.85 5.49
CA LYS A 99 -3.57 6.55 6.75
C LYS A 99 -3.08 5.64 7.87
N LYS A 100 -3.28 4.31 7.74
CA LYS A 100 -2.85 3.33 8.74
C LYS A 100 -1.46 2.77 8.47
N VAL A 101 -0.84 3.05 7.32
CA VAL A 101 0.52 2.56 6.99
C VAL A 101 1.50 2.95 8.10
N GLY A 102 2.26 1.96 8.59
CA GLY A 102 3.15 2.07 9.75
C GLY A 102 2.56 1.58 11.07
N THR A 103 1.24 1.40 11.16
CA THR A 103 0.59 0.92 12.39
C THR A 103 1.02 -0.51 12.70
N GLN A 104 1.43 -0.78 13.94
CA GLN A 104 1.92 -2.09 14.37
C GLN A 104 0.84 -3.18 14.32
N TYR A 105 1.30 -4.42 14.11
CA TYR A 105 0.43 -5.61 14.12
C TYR A 105 0.05 -6.02 15.56
N SER A 106 -1.22 -6.32 15.82
CA SER A 106 -1.66 -6.95 17.07
C SER A 106 -1.80 -8.46 16.91
N LEU A 107 -0.81 -9.21 17.42
CA LEU A 107 -0.87 -10.67 17.49
C LEU A 107 -1.88 -11.15 18.53
N ALA A 108 -2.04 -10.43 19.63
CA ALA A 108 -2.96 -10.80 20.71
C ALA A 108 -4.41 -10.74 20.22
N GLU A 109 -4.78 -9.65 19.54
CA GLU A 109 -6.14 -9.47 19.05
C GLU A 109 -6.44 -10.30 17.80
N ALA A 110 -5.46 -10.51 16.91
CA ALA A 110 -5.60 -11.45 15.80
C ALA A 110 -5.97 -12.87 16.27
N LYS A 111 -5.42 -13.33 17.41
CA LYS A 111 -5.80 -14.61 18.03
C LYS A 111 -7.17 -14.56 18.69
N ALA A 112 -7.57 -13.40 19.23
CA ALA A 112 -8.86 -13.22 19.89
C ALA A 112 -10.05 -13.27 18.93
N VAL A 113 -9.84 -12.99 17.63
CA VAL A 113 -10.87 -13.08 16.57
C VAL A 113 -11.65 -14.39 16.59
N LEU A 114 -10.99 -15.51 16.91
CA LEU A 114 -11.65 -16.83 16.97
C LEU A 114 -12.76 -16.91 18.02
N LYS A 115 -12.73 -16.04 19.03
CA LYS A 115 -13.76 -15.95 20.07
C LYS A 115 -14.90 -15.00 19.70
N LYS A 116 -14.76 -14.24 18.59
CA LYS A 116 -15.69 -13.19 18.12
C LYS A 116 -16.23 -12.35 19.28
N PRO A 117 -15.35 -11.70 20.06
CA PRO A 117 -15.81 -10.97 21.23
C PRO A 117 -16.68 -9.79 20.79
N ASP A 118 -17.79 -9.58 21.50
CA ASP A 118 -18.70 -8.46 21.28
C ASP A 118 -18.26 -7.25 22.11
N ILE A 119 -17.02 -6.82 21.86
CA ILE A 119 -16.37 -5.68 22.53
C ILE A 119 -15.55 -4.91 21.50
N ASP A 120 -15.24 -3.66 21.83
CA ASP A 120 -14.30 -2.82 21.08
C ASP A 120 -12.85 -3.33 21.22
N ALA A 121 -11.99 -2.95 20.27
CA ALA A 121 -10.58 -3.30 20.27
C ALA A 121 -9.88 -2.83 21.56
N THR A 122 -9.32 -3.79 22.29
CA THR A 122 -8.45 -3.53 23.45
C THR A 122 -7.13 -2.88 23.06
N GLU A 123 -6.62 -3.16 21.85
CA GLU A 123 -5.47 -2.49 21.25
C GLU A 123 -5.90 -1.68 20.01
N ALA A 124 -6.84 -0.74 20.18
CA ALA A 124 -7.43 0.06 19.09
C ALA A 124 -6.43 0.80 18.18
N ASN A 125 -5.21 1.08 18.68
CA ASN A 125 -4.14 1.71 17.91
C ASN A 125 -3.25 0.68 17.18
N ARG A 126 -3.62 -0.60 17.11
CA ARG A 126 -2.92 -1.66 16.39
C ARG A 126 -3.87 -2.31 15.39
N GLN A 127 -3.32 -2.99 14.40
CA GLN A 127 -4.09 -3.60 13.32
C GLN A 127 -3.79 -5.10 13.18
N PHE A 128 -4.72 -5.83 12.58
CA PHE A 128 -4.45 -7.11 11.95
C PHE A 128 -5.25 -7.19 10.65
N CYS A 129 -4.96 -8.19 9.82
CA CYS A 129 -5.37 -8.22 8.41
C CYS A 129 -6.86 -7.96 8.20
N SER A 130 -7.76 -8.73 8.82
CA SER A 130 -9.20 -8.57 8.63
C SER A 130 -9.78 -7.33 9.30
N ARG A 131 -9.28 -6.93 10.48
CA ARG A 131 -9.68 -5.65 11.11
C ARG A 131 -9.38 -4.48 10.21
N LEU A 132 -8.17 -4.42 9.64
CA LEU A 132 -7.75 -3.31 8.79
C LEU A 132 -8.76 -3.09 7.65
N VAL A 133 -9.16 -4.17 6.99
CA VAL A 133 -10.13 -4.14 5.88
C VAL A 133 -11.53 -3.77 6.38
N ALA A 134 -11.99 -4.42 7.45
CA ALA A 134 -13.34 -4.17 7.98
C ALA A 134 -13.51 -2.73 8.49
N GLN A 135 -12.55 -2.21 9.24
CA GLN A 135 -12.54 -0.82 9.71
C GLN A 135 -12.45 0.17 8.55
N ALA A 136 -11.64 -0.11 7.52
CA ALA A 136 -11.53 0.78 6.37
C ALA A 136 -12.88 0.98 5.66
N TYR A 137 -13.65 -0.10 5.50
CA TYR A 137 -14.99 -0.01 4.92
C TYR A 137 -16.01 0.59 5.90
N ALA A 138 -15.93 0.30 7.20
CA ALA A 138 -16.77 0.93 8.21
C ALA A 138 -16.57 2.45 8.25
N ASP A 139 -15.31 2.93 8.21
CA ASP A 139 -14.95 4.34 8.11
C ASP A 139 -15.49 5.00 6.83
N ALA A 140 -15.65 4.21 5.76
CA ALA A 140 -16.25 4.65 4.50
C ALA A 140 -17.79 4.59 4.48
N GLY A 141 -18.41 4.15 5.59
CA GLY A 141 -19.87 4.04 5.74
C GLY A 141 -20.46 2.70 5.28
N VAL A 142 -19.62 1.67 5.11
CA VAL A 142 -20.06 0.31 4.76
C VAL A 142 -19.63 -0.68 5.83
N GLU A 143 -20.59 -1.12 6.63
CA GLU A 143 -20.39 -2.18 7.61
C GLU A 143 -20.39 -3.54 6.90
N LEU A 144 -19.20 -4.05 6.56
CA LEU A 144 -19.05 -5.40 5.98
C LEU A 144 -19.47 -6.51 6.95
N VAL A 145 -19.28 -6.25 8.24
CA VAL A 145 -19.48 -7.17 9.36
C VAL A 145 -20.02 -6.38 10.56
N PRO A 146 -20.75 -7.02 11.50
CA PRO A 146 -21.30 -6.32 12.67
C PRO A 146 -20.25 -5.69 13.60
N ASN A 147 -19.06 -6.31 13.70
CA ASN A 147 -17.95 -5.79 14.50
C ASN A 147 -16.68 -5.71 13.64
N SER A 148 -16.27 -4.48 13.28
CA SER A 148 -15.06 -4.23 12.50
C SER A 148 -13.77 -4.47 13.28
N ASP A 149 -13.81 -4.48 14.61
CA ASP A 149 -12.65 -4.65 15.48
C ASP A 149 -12.25 -6.11 15.64
N TYR A 150 -13.22 -7.03 15.53
CA TYR A 150 -13.01 -8.47 15.59
C TYR A 150 -13.86 -9.21 14.56
N CYS A 151 -13.28 -9.46 13.39
CA CYS A 151 -13.89 -10.26 12.35
C CYS A 151 -12.91 -11.29 11.78
N SER A 152 -13.43 -12.47 11.46
CA SER A 152 -12.68 -13.50 10.74
C SER A 152 -12.80 -13.31 9.24
N LEU A 153 -11.93 -13.98 8.48
CA LEU A 153 -12.01 -13.97 7.01
C LEU A 153 -13.29 -14.62 6.50
N ASN A 154 -13.85 -15.59 7.24
CA ASN A 154 -15.15 -16.15 6.92
C ASN A 154 -16.27 -15.11 7.08
N ASP A 155 -16.17 -14.23 8.07
CA ASP A 155 -17.17 -13.15 8.26
C ASP A 155 -17.15 -12.18 7.07
N LEU A 156 -15.96 -11.81 6.58
CA LEU A 156 -15.82 -11.00 5.36
C LEU A 156 -16.38 -11.74 4.13
N MET A 157 -15.98 -12.99 3.93
CA MET A 157 -16.37 -13.81 2.77
C MET A 157 -17.88 -14.09 2.70
N THR A 158 -18.54 -14.20 3.85
CA THR A 158 -19.98 -14.50 3.95
C THR A 158 -20.86 -13.27 4.09
N SER A 159 -20.28 -12.07 4.06
CA SER A 159 -21.01 -10.81 4.10
C SER A 159 -22.00 -10.71 2.92
N ASP A 160 -23.21 -10.23 3.20
CA ASP A 160 -24.24 -10.01 2.18
C ASP A 160 -23.86 -8.87 1.21
N LYS A 161 -22.90 -8.01 1.61
CA LYS A 161 -22.45 -6.82 0.87
C LYS A 161 -21.48 -7.12 -0.25
N VAL A 162 -20.82 -8.28 -0.22
CA VAL A 162 -19.80 -8.65 -1.20
C VAL A 162 -20.27 -9.77 -2.12
N GLU A 163 -19.68 -9.82 -3.30
CA GLU A 163 -19.67 -10.96 -4.20
C GLU A 163 -18.26 -11.50 -4.38
N ILE A 164 -18.14 -12.79 -4.67
CA ILE A 164 -16.86 -13.46 -4.88
C ILE A 164 -16.50 -13.34 -6.35
N ILE A 165 -15.35 -12.74 -6.63
CA ILE A 165 -14.72 -12.75 -7.94
C ILE A 165 -13.69 -13.89 -7.94
N ALA A 166 -14.04 -14.98 -8.61
CA ALA A 166 -13.22 -16.17 -8.71
C ALA A 166 -12.19 -16.06 -9.86
N ASN A 167 -11.20 -16.96 -9.86
CA ASN A 167 -10.20 -17.10 -10.92
C ASN A 167 -9.39 -15.80 -11.14
N VAL A 168 -9.06 -15.09 -10.06
CA VAL A 168 -8.22 -13.87 -10.10
C VAL A 168 -6.72 -14.20 -10.24
N LEU A 169 -6.38 -15.47 -10.36
CA LEU A 169 -5.05 -15.95 -10.65
C LEU A 169 -4.98 -16.50 -12.08
N ARG A 170 -3.79 -16.40 -12.68
CA ARG A 170 -3.44 -17.04 -13.95
C ARG A 170 -2.02 -17.57 -13.89
N GLU A 171 -1.68 -18.47 -14.81
CA GLU A 171 -0.28 -18.90 -14.95
C GLU A 171 0.62 -17.69 -15.26
N GLY A 172 1.72 -17.59 -14.51
CA GLY A 172 2.73 -16.57 -14.72
C GLY A 172 3.60 -16.91 -15.93
N THR A 173 3.93 -15.90 -16.73
CA THR A 173 4.99 -16.05 -17.73
C THR A 173 6.35 -16.19 -17.05
N ALA A 174 7.35 -16.73 -17.74
CA ALA A 174 8.70 -16.85 -17.19
C ALA A 174 9.28 -15.49 -16.72
N ALA A 175 8.95 -14.41 -17.42
CA ALA A 175 9.39 -13.06 -17.06
C ALA A 175 8.70 -12.55 -15.78
N GLU A 176 7.40 -12.81 -15.61
CA GLU A 176 6.65 -12.42 -14.42
C GLU A 176 7.10 -13.22 -13.19
N ILE A 177 7.33 -14.53 -13.35
CA ILE A 177 7.85 -15.37 -12.27
C ILE A 177 9.24 -14.91 -11.86
N ALA A 178 10.14 -14.65 -12.82
CA ALA A 178 11.46 -14.12 -12.53
C ALA A 178 11.40 -12.76 -11.82
N HIS A 179 10.50 -11.87 -12.27
CA HIS A 179 10.28 -10.57 -11.65
C HIS A 179 9.78 -10.71 -10.21
N ALA A 180 8.83 -11.60 -9.94
CA ALA A 180 8.35 -11.81 -8.58
C ALA A 180 9.44 -12.36 -7.65
N LEU A 181 10.23 -13.33 -8.14
CA LEU A 181 11.33 -13.94 -7.38
C LEU A 181 12.51 -12.99 -7.10
N GLU A 182 12.71 -11.96 -7.91
CA GLU A 182 13.70 -10.90 -7.63
C GLU A 182 13.38 -10.17 -6.32
N GLY A 183 12.11 -10.16 -5.91
CA GLY A 183 11.64 -9.39 -4.77
C GLY A 183 11.75 -7.88 -5.01
N SER A 184 11.63 -7.11 -3.94
CA SER A 184 11.71 -5.64 -4.02
C SER A 184 12.55 -5.08 -2.87
N PRO A 185 13.89 -5.18 -2.94
CA PRO A 185 14.79 -4.73 -1.88
C PRO A 185 14.58 -3.28 -1.46
N GLU A 186 14.20 -2.40 -2.41
CA GLU A 186 13.96 -0.98 -2.13
C GLU A 186 12.68 -0.78 -1.32
N LEU A 187 11.64 -1.58 -1.62
CA LEU A 187 10.40 -1.54 -0.85
C LEU A 187 10.61 -2.09 0.56
N GLU A 188 11.39 -3.16 0.71
CA GLU A 188 11.78 -3.69 2.03
C GLU A 188 12.61 -2.67 2.81
N GLU A 189 13.57 -2.01 2.16
CA GLU A 189 14.33 -0.91 2.77
C GLU A 189 13.40 0.22 3.23
N GLN A 190 12.43 0.63 2.41
CA GLN A 190 11.45 1.65 2.76
C GLN A 190 10.62 1.25 3.98
N LYS A 191 10.10 0.01 4.02
CA LYS A 191 9.35 -0.53 5.16
C LYS A 191 10.20 -0.50 6.44
N HIS A 192 11.47 -0.90 6.37
CA HIS A 192 12.38 -0.87 7.52
C HIS A 192 12.69 0.55 8.00
N ILE A 193 12.98 1.48 7.08
CA ILE A 193 13.20 2.90 7.41
C ILE A 193 11.99 3.47 8.14
N GLN A 194 10.79 3.26 7.60
CA GLN A 194 9.54 3.76 8.17
C GLN A 194 9.31 3.22 9.59
N ASN A 195 9.44 1.91 9.78
CA ASN A 195 9.25 1.28 11.09
C ASN A 195 10.30 1.73 12.10
N SER A 196 11.56 1.89 11.68
CA SER A 196 12.64 2.41 12.52
C SER A 196 12.37 3.85 12.97
N ILE A 197 11.88 4.73 12.10
CA ILE A 197 11.49 6.10 12.47
C ILE A 197 10.39 6.08 13.53
N LEU A 198 9.33 5.28 13.30
CA LEU A 198 8.21 5.18 14.23
C LEU A 198 8.65 4.61 15.58
N GLU A 199 9.55 3.62 15.59
CA GLU A 199 10.11 3.07 16.82
C GLU A 199 10.91 4.10 17.61
N ASN A 200 11.79 4.83 16.93
CA ASN A 200 12.57 5.90 17.57
C ASN A 200 11.66 7.03 18.08
N ALA A 201 10.62 7.41 17.33
CA ALA A 201 9.64 8.40 17.79
C ALA A 201 8.90 7.94 19.06
N ARG A 202 8.50 6.67 19.14
CA ARG A 202 7.94 6.08 20.38
C ARG A 202 8.92 6.16 21.54
N ASN A 203 10.18 5.81 21.31
CA ASN A 203 11.22 5.83 22.34
C ASN A 203 11.52 7.25 22.86
N ILE A 204 11.57 8.23 21.96
CA ILE A 204 11.82 9.65 22.31
C ILE A 204 10.66 10.24 23.12
N THR A 205 9.43 9.95 22.70
CA THR A 205 8.24 10.61 23.24
C THR A 205 7.61 9.88 24.42
N GLY A 206 7.89 8.57 24.55
CA GLY A 206 7.18 7.67 25.46
C GLY A 206 5.69 7.48 25.09
N LYS A 207 5.27 7.90 23.89
CA LYS A 207 3.87 7.85 23.43
C LYS A 207 3.66 6.69 22.45
N ASP A 208 2.40 6.27 22.36
CA ASP A 208 1.96 5.22 21.46
C ASP A 208 1.76 5.73 20.02
N ILE A 209 2.87 5.94 19.32
CA ILE A 209 2.92 6.45 17.94
C ILE A 209 2.95 5.31 16.94
N GLN A 210 2.11 5.40 15.91
CA GLN A 210 1.85 4.37 14.91
C GLN A 210 1.96 4.89 13.48
N THR A 211 1.77 6.19 13.25
CA THR A 211 1.83 6.79 11.90
C THR A 211 2.60 8.11 11.91
N PHE A 212 3.00 8.57 10.72
CA PHE A 212 3.65 9.87 10.55
C PHE A 212 2.70 11.03 10.89
N ASP A 213 1.40 10.89 10.63
CA ASP A 213 0.37 11.86 11.06
C ASP A 213 0.38 12.03 12.59
N GLN A 214 0.56 10.95 13.35
CA GLN A 214 0.66 11.01 14.81
C GLN A 214 1.98 11.65 15.27
N ILE A 215 3.08 11.45 14.54
CA ILE A 215 4.34 12.18 14.77
C ILE A 215 4.09 13.69 14.63
N GLU A 216 3.49 14.12 13.52
CA GLU A 216 3.20 15.53 13.25
C GLU A 216 2.33 16.14 14.36
N GLN A 217 1.24 15.45 14.74
CA GLN A 217 0.35 15.90 15.82
C GLN A 217 1.09 16.06 17.16
N ILE A 218 2.00 15.13 17.49
CA ILE A 218 2.78 15.19 18.72
C ILE A 218 3.77 16.35 18.69
N ILE A 219 4.49 16.56 17.58
CA ILE A 219 5.47 17.65 17.48
C ILE A 219 4.76 19.01 17.54
N ILE A 220 3.59 19.15 16.91
CA ILE A 220 2.78 20.38 17.00
C ILE A 220 2.38 20.66 18.46
N SER A 221 1.93 19.61 19.17
CA SER A 221 1.44 19.72 20.55
C SER A 221 2.56 19.87 21.57
N TYR A 222 3.74 19.32 21.29
CA TYR A 222 4.91 19.22 22.16
C TYR A 222 6.19 19.51 21.35
N PRO A 223 6.46 20.79 21.04
CA PRO A 223 7.56 21.19 20.16
C PRO A 223 8.96 20.80 20.66
N GLU A 224 9.10 20.43 21.94
CA GLU A 224 10.34 19.87 22.48
C GLU A 224 10.80 18.58 21.75
N PHE A 225 9.87 17.86 21.10
CA PHE A 225 10.19 16.66 20.33
C PHE A 225 10.55 16.94 18.86
N ASP A 226 10.39 18.17 18.38
CA ASP A 226 10.63 18.54 16.98
C ASP A 226 12.03 18.16 16.50
N VAL A 227 13.05 18.72 17.15
CA VAL A 227 14.45 18.49 16.75
C VAL A 227 14.86 17.02 16.93
N PRO A 228 14.64 16.37 18.10
CA PRO A 228 15.01 14.96 18.28
C PRO A 228 14.40 14.01 17.25
N ILE A 229 13.11 14.17 16.93
CA ILE A 229 12.44 13.31 15.92
C ILE A 229 12.93 13.66 14.51
N THR A 230 13.13 14.94 14.21
CA THR A 230 13.61 15.36 12.90
C THR A 230 15.02 14.84 12.61
N ASP A 231 15.89 14.78 13.61
CA ASP A 231 17.24 14.22 13.46
C ASP A 231 17.21 12.72 13.14
N VAL A 232 16.29 11.95 13.75
CA VAL A 232 16.04 10.55 13.38
C VAL A 232 15.65 10.44 11.90
N ILE A 233 14.74 11.30 11.44
CA ILE A 233 14.25 11.27 10.05
C ILE A 233 15.39 11.60 9.08
N LYS A 234 16.21 12.62 9.38
CA LYS A 234 17.40 12.97 8.57
C LYS A 234 18.41 11.82 8.51
N ALA A 235 18.67 11.16 9.64
CA ALA A 235 19.63 10.06 9.71
C ALA A 235 19.13 8.76 9.04
N SER A 236 17.82 8.59 8.90
CA SER A 236 17.21 7.36 8.40
C SER A 236 17.35 7.11 6.90
N GLY A 237 17.68 8.14 6.11
CA GLY A 237 17.65 8.08 4.64
C GLY A 237 16.26 8.23 4.00
N TYR A 238 15.20 8.39 4.80
CA TYR A 238 13.83 8.62 4.34
C TYR A 238 13.71 9.79 3.34
N LEU A 239 14.33 10.92 3.67
CA LEU A 239 14.27 12.15 2.86
C LEU A 239 14.98 12.02 1.49
N ASP A 240 15.81 10.98 1.32
CA ASP A 240 16.63 10.77 0.12
C ASP A 240 16.20 9.55 -0.70
N HIS A 241 15.22 8.77 -0.25
CA HIS A 241 14.81 7.53 -0.91
C HIS A 241 14.37 7.74 -2.36
N TRP A 242 13.72 8.87 -2.67
CA TRP A 242 13.30 9.23 -4.03
C TRP A 242 14.48 9.32 -5.02
N LYS A 243 15.69 9.69 -4.54
CA LYS A 243 16.89 9.76 -5.40
C LYS A 243 17.32 8.36 -5.86
N LYS A 244 17.18 7.36 -4.99
CA LYS A 244 17.48 5.95 -5.31
C LYS A 244 16.51 5.43 -6.37
N GLU A 245 15.22 5.72 -6.22
CA GLU A 245 14.19 5.38 -7.20
C GLU A 245 14.50 5.97 -8.58
N MET A 246 14.83 7.26 -8.65
CA MET A 246 15.21 7.90 -9.91
C MET A 246 16.47 7.30 -10.53
N ALA A 247 17.47 6.96 -9.72
CA ALA A 247 18.71 6.36 -10.20
C ALA A 247 18.52 4.93 -10.71
N LYS A 248 17.63 4.16 -10.07
CA LYS A 248 17.32 2.77 -10.45
C LYS A 248 16.43 2.72 -11.70
N ASN A 249 15.50 3.65 -11.84
CA ASN A 249 14.52 3.67 -12.91
C ASN A 249 14.62 4.92 -13.80
N PRO A 250 15.78 5.20 -14.42
CA PRO A 250 15.99 6.43 -15.20
C PRO A 250 15.04 6.54 -16.40
N GLN A 251 14.59 5.40 -16.95
CA GLN A 251 13.62 5.33 -18.04
C GLN A 251 12.27 5.98 -17.71
N ASN A 252 11.95 6.14 -16.42
CA ASN A 252 10.71 6.79 -16.00
C ASN A 252 10.84 8.32 -15.94
N TYR A 253 12.06 8.87 -16.05
CA TYR A 253 12.35 10.29 -15.78
C TYR A 253 13.23 10.97 -16.86
N SER A 254 13.51 10.27 -17.96
CA SER A 254 14.34 10.74 -19.08
C SER A 254 13.84 10.11 -20.38
N PHE A 255 13.46 10.93 -21.37
CA PHE A 255 12.98 10.42 -22.66
C PHE A 255 14.01 9.57 -23.40
N LYS A 256 15.30 9.93 -23.30
CA LYS A 256 16.37 9.13 -23.90
C LYS A 256 16.40 7.72 -23.32
N ASP A 257 16.33 7.61 -22.00
CA ASP A 257 16.40 6.31 -21.32
C ASP A 257 15.09 5.53 -21.54
N PHE A 258 13.95 6.21 -21.56
CA PHE A 258 12.66 5.65 -21.95
C PHE A 258 12.70 4.99 -23.32
N ALA A 259 13.14 5.73 -24.34
CA ALA A 259 13.16 5.27 -25.72
C ALA A 259 14.13 4.10 -25.95
N ASN A 260 15.22 4.05 -25.17
CA ASN A 260 16.18 2.93 -25.20
C ASN A 260 15.66 1.70 -24.46
N HIS A 261 14.86 1.89 -23.40
CA HIS A 261 14.39 0.81 -22.55
C HIS A 261 13.15 0.12 -23.13
N TYR A 262 12.17 0.88 -23.61
CA TYR A 262 10.90 0.33 -24.09
C TYR A 262 10.83 0.26 -25.62
N PRO A 263 10.45 -0.89 -26.20
CA PRO A 263 10.19 -0.96 -27.63
C PRO A 263 8.97 -0.11 -28.02
N LYS A 264 9.02 0.62 -29.15
CA LYS A 264 7.99 1.60 -29.55
C LYS A 264 6.54 1.07 -29.50
N HIS A 265 6.32 -0.21 -29.83
CA HIS A 265 4.97 -0.80 -29.83
C HIS A 265 4.30 -0.87 -28.45
N VAL A 266 5.05 -0.84 -27.34
CA VAL A 266 4.48 -0.82 -25.98
C VAL A 266 4.28 0.59 -25.42
N TRP A 267 4.81 1.61 -26.08
CA TRP A 267 4.80 2.98 -25.57
C TRP A 267 3.40 3.49 -25.18
N PRO A 268 2.32 3.27 -25.96
CA PRO A 268 1.00 3.79 -25.58
C PRO A 268 0.53 3.35 -24.18
N GLY A 269 0.74 2.06 -23.84
CA GLY A 269 0.37 1.54 -22.52
C GLY A 269 1.24 2.08 -21.40
N VAL A 270 2.56 2.16 -21.64
CA VAL A 270 3.52 2.72 -20.66
C VAL A 270 3.24 4.21 -20.42
N ILE A 271 3.06 5.00 -21.47
CA ILE A 271 2.71 6.42 -21.41
C ILE A 271 1.45 6.60 -20.57
N GLN A 272 0.38 5.87 -20.88
CA GLN A 272 -0.89 6.00 -20.16
C GLN A 272 -0.71 5.70 -18.66
N ALA A 273 -0.04 4.60 -18.32
CA ALA A 273 0.18 4.18 -16.94
C ALA A 273 1.02 5.20 -16.15
N TYR A 274 2.21 5.55 -16.66
CA TYR A 274 3.15 6.42 -15.95
C TYR A 274 2.71 7.88 -15.94
N TYR A 275 2.03 8.38 -16.98
CA TYR A 275 1.48 9.73 -16.94
C TYR A 275 0.39 9.84 -15.88
N SER A 276 -0.52 8.86 -15.80
CA SER A 276 -1.59 8.83 -14.79
C SER A 276 -1.04 8.76 -13.38
N THR A 277 -0.02 7.92 -13.15
CA THR A 277 0.71 7.84 -11.89
C THR A 277 1.40 9.16 -11.54
N GLY A 278 2.16 9.74 -12.47
CA GLY A 278 2.82 11.03 -12.30
C GLY A 278 1.84 12.14 -11.95
N TYR A 279 0.71 12.23 -12.66
CA TYR A 279 -0.33 13.20 -12.41
C TYR A 279 -0.91 13.07 -11.00
N ARG A 280 -1.38 11.88 -10.60
CA ARG A 280 -1.99 11.68 -9.27
C ARG A 280 -1.03 12.01 -8.13
N HIS A 281 0.21 11.53 -8.20
CA HIS A 281 1.20 11.80 -7.15
C HIS A 281 1.57 13.28 -7.10
N TYR A 282 1.83 13.91 -8.24
CA TYR A 282 2.13 15.35 -8.30
C TYR A 282 1.01 16.17 -7.65
N HIS A 283 -0.25 15.90 -8.02
CA HIS A 283 -1.40 16.61 -7.48
C HIS A 283 -1.61 16.36 -5.99
N SER A 284 -1.43 15.11 -5.52
CA SER A 284 -1.49 14.76 -4.10
C SER A 284 -0.44 15.50 -3.28
N TYR A 285 0.83 15.49 -3.73
CA TYR A 285 1.91 16.18 -3.02
C TYR A 285 1.76 17.69 -3.03
N ARG A 286 1.20 18.27 -4.10
CA ARG A 286 0.88 19.71 -4.13
C ARG A 286 -0.11 20.08 -3.02
N ILE A 287 -1.17 19.28 -2.83
CA ILE A 287 -2.17 19.53 -1.78
C ILE A 287 -1.53 19.39 -0.40
N GLN A 288 -0.73 18.34 -0.18
CA GLN A 288 0.00 18.16 1.08
C GLN A 288 0.98 19.31 1.36
N LEU A 289 1.68 19.79 0.33
CA LEU A 289 2.60 20.90 0.43
C LEU A 289 1.89 22.19 0.85
N GLU A 290 0.74 22.49 0.25
CA GLU A 290 -0.05 23.69 0.60
C GLU A 290 -0.50 23.66 2.08
N VAL A 291 -0.98 22.50 2.56
CA VAL A 291 -1.36 22.30 3.96
C VAL A 291 -0.17 22.50 4.88
N LEU A 292 0.96 21.84 4.58
CA LEU A 292 2.14 21.86 5.43
C LEU A 292 2.84 23.23 5.43
N GLU A 293 2.90 23.93 4.29
CA GLU A 293 3.40 25.31 4.23
C GLU A 293 2.51 26.27 5.02
N SER A 294 1.19 26.08 5.00
CA SER A 294 0.29 26.86 5.84
C SER A 294 0.48 26.58 7.33
N ALA A 295 0.76 25.33 7.71
CA ALA A 295 1.07 24.97 9.10
C ALA A 295 2.42 25.57 9.53
N TYR A 296 3.45 25.45 8.69
CA TYR A 296 4.79 25.98 8.95
C TYR A 296 4.81 27.50 9.17
N LYS A 297 4.00 28.26 8.42
CA LYS A 297 3.84 29.71 8.63
C LYS A 297 3.30 30.06 10.02
N LYS A 298 2.48 29.19 10.62
CA LYS A 298 1.92 29.40 11.96
C LYS A 298 2.90 28.94 13.04
N GLN A 299 3.60 27.84 12.80
CA GLN A 299 4.53 27.23 13.73
C GLN A 299 5.72 26.65 12.96
N PRO A 300 6.87 27.36 12.91
CA PRO A 300 7.98 26.98 12.06
C PRO A 300 8.81 25.85 12.70
N LEU A 301 8.32 24.62 12.57
CA LEU A 301 8.99 23.40 13.04
C LEU A 301 10.02 22.90 12.02
N GLU A 302 11.15 22.37 12.49
CA GLU A 302 12.18 21.78 11.65
C GLU A 302 11.66 20.53 10.93
N TYR A 303 10.78 19.74 11.58
CA TYR A 303 10.07 18.62 10.96
C TYR A 303 9.32 19.05 9.70
N SER A 304 8.51 20.10 9.82
CA SER A 304 7.71 20.62 8.70
C SER A 304 8.59 21.16 7.58
N LYS A 305 9.70 21.82 7.92
CA LYS A 305 10.65 22.35 6.93
C LYS A 305 11.26 21.25 6.07
N VAL A 306 11.74 20.15 6.66
CA VAL A 306 12.35 19.06 5.88
C VAL A 306 11.32 18.30 5.04
N HIS A 307 10.08 18.17 5.52
CA HIS A 307 9.00 17.56 4.74
C HIS A 307 8.51 18.45 3.60
N ILE A 308 8.48 19.78 3.78
CA ILE A 308 8.22 20.73 2.68
C ILE A 308 9.24 20.55 1.56
N GLU A 309 10.53 20.41 1.91
CA GLU A 309 11.59 20.17 0.93
C GLU A 309 11.42 18.81 0.24
N LEU A 310 11.12 17.75 0.99
CA LEU A 310 10.82 16.43 0.43
C LEU A 310 9.64 16.49 -0.55
N LEU A 311 8.52 17.11 -0.18
CA LEU A 311 7.34 17.22 -1.05
C LEU A 311 7.65 17.98 -2.34
N LYS A 312 8.44 19.05 -2.27
CA LYS A 312 8.92 19.77 -3.47
C LYS A 312 9.77 18.88 -4.38
N ASN A 313 10.68 18.10 -3.79
CA ASN A 313 11.52 17.16 -4.54
C ASN A 313 10.70 16.04 -5.20
N LEU A 314 9.71 15.48 -4.48
CA LEU A 314 8.80 14.48 -5.02
C LEU A 314 7.95 15.07 -6.17
N MET A 315 7.46 16.29 -6.04
CA MET A 315 6.76 16.98 -7.14
C MET A 315 7.67 17.16 -8.36
N ILE A 316 8.93 17.51 -8.19
CA ILE A 316 9.89 17.61 -9.31
C ILE A 316 10.10 16.24 -9.96
N MET A 317 10.27 15.18 -9.17
CA MET A 317 10.43 13.82 -9.67
C MET A 317 9.23 13.37 -10.53
N PHE A 318 8.00 13.52 -10.02
CA PHE A 318 6.80 13.14 -10.77
C PHE A 318 6.49 14.11 -11.92
N GLY A 319 6.92 15.38 -11.84
CA GLY A 319 6.92 16.31 -12.97
C GLY A 319 7.75 15.80 -14.14
N LYS A 320 9.00 15.38 -13.87
CA LYS A 320 9.89 14.77 -14.88
C LYS A 320 9.32 13.50 -15.49
N MET A 321 8.61 12.71 -14.70
CA MET A 321 7.91 11.52 -15.20
C MET A 321 6.86 11.91 -16.24
N MET A 322 6.01 12.89 -15.94
CA MET A 322 5.00 13.38 -16.89
C MET A 322 5.65 14.00 -18.14
N GLU A 323 6.72 14.78 -17.98
CA GLU A 323 7.49 15.35 -19.10
C GLU A 323 8.03 14.26 -20.03
N THR A 324 8.62 13.21 -19.47
CA THR A 324 9.13 12.05 -20.22
C THR A 324 8.02 11.38 -21.04
N MET A 325 6.84 11.17 -20.44
CA MET A 325 5.70 10.57 -21.13
C MET A 325 5.13 11.50 -22.21
N ASN A 326 5.14 12.82 -21.99
CA ASN A 326 4.72 13.80 -23.00
C ASN A 326 5.66 13.81 -24.21
N GLU A 327 6.98 13.78 -24.00
CA GLU A 327 7.96 13.68 -25.09
C GLU A 327 7.77 12.42 -25.92
N ALA A 328 7.59 11.27 -25.25
CA ALA A 328 7.28 10.01 -25.92
C ALA A 328 5.96 10.07 -26.72
N THR A 329 4.94 10.77 -26.22
CA THR A 329 3.69 10.99 -26.94
C THR A 329 3.91 11.83 -28.20
N ILE A 330 4.70 12.90 -28.12
CA ILE A 330 5.02 13.76 -29.26
C ILE A 330 5.74 12.96 -30.35
N GLU A 331 6.73 12.15 -29.98
CA GLU A 331 7.48 11.29 -30.91
C GLU A 331 6.55 10.31 -31.65
N LEU A 332 5.60 9.67 -30.95
CA LEU A 332 4.59 8.80 -31.59
C LEU A 332 3.72 9.56 -32.59
N LEU A 333 3.40 10.82 -32.33
CA LEU A 333 2.57 11.62 -33.24
C LEU A 333 3.35 12.12 -34.47
N VAL A 334 4.67 12.25 -34.38
CA VAL A 334 5.53 12.64 -35.51
C VAL A 334 5.75 11.46 -36.46
N ASP A 335 5.99 10.26 -35.94
CA ASP A 335 6.19 9.04 -36.75
C ASP A 335 4.94 8.63 -37.57
N ASN A 336 3.74 9.06 -37.15
CA ASN A 336 2.48 8.75 -37.80
C ASN A 336 2.07 9.78 -38.89
N LYS A 337 2.95 10.71 -39.26
CA LYS A 337 2.75 11.71 -40.33
C LYS A 337 3.61 11.41 -41.56
#